data_AF-A0A6C0LN68-F1
#
_entry.id   AF-A0A6C0LN68-F1
#
_cell.length_a   1.000
_cell.length_b   1.000
_cell.length_c   1.000
_cell.angle_alpha   90.00
_cell.angle_beta   90.00
_cell.angle_gamma   90.00
#
_symmetry.space_group_name_H-M   'P 1'
#
loop_
_entity.id
_entity.type
_entity.pdbx_description
1 polymer ?
#
loop_
_entity_poly.entity_id
_entity_poly.type
_entity_poly.pdbx_seq_one_letter_code
_entity_poly.pdbx_strand_id
1 'polypeptide(L)'
;MNAAGTTGTAGTVSLNINVRNFLKWTSVANRIDNPHLSHVQCMKNALKELKKEKMLRSFIRSKTREIKNKHPYYTAAECVKLSMREWRKMN
;
A
#
# COMPACT_ATOMS: atom_id res chain seq x y z
N MET A 1 2.46 38.61 -24.13
CA MET A 1 3.44 37.51 -24.07
C MET A 1 2.96 36.53 -23.01
N ASN A 2 2.44 35.39 -23.44
CA ASN A 2 1.89 34.35 -22.55
C ASN A 2 3.04 33.47 -22.06
N ALA A 3 3.27 33.43 -20.74
CA ALA A 3 4.17 32.48 -20.12
C ALA A 3 3.39 31.18 -19.87
N ALA A 4 3.64 30.18 -20.73
CA ALA A 4 3.11 28.84 -20.58
C ALA A 4 4.00 28.01 -19.65
N GLY A 5 3.40 27.47 -18.60
CA GLY A 5 3.55 26.06 -18.22
C GLY A 5 4.83 25.63 -17.53
N THR A 6 4.80 25.58 -16.20
CA THR A 6 5.43 24.50 -15.43
C THR A 6 4.55 24.17 -14.22
N THR A 7 3.46 23.45 -14.46
CA THR A 7 2.79 22.70 -13.40
C THR A 7 3.64 21.48 -13.10
N GLY A 8 4.36 21.54 -11.98
CA GLY A 8 5.01 20.37 -11.41
C GLY A 8 3.97 19.30 -11.16
N THR A 9 3.93 18.28 -12.02
CA THR A 9 3.12 17.09 -11.81
C THR A 9 3.74 16.36 -10.63
N ALA A 10 3.12 16.50 -9.47
CA ALA A 10 3.38 15.63 -8.32
C ALA A 10 3.24 14.19 -8.80
N GLY A 11 4.38 13.53 -8.98
CA GLY A 11 4.48 12.13 -9.39
C GLY A 11 3.63 11.31 -8.43
N THR A 12 2.42 10.99 -8.85
CA THR A 12 1.52 10.14 -8.09
C THR A 12 2.14 8.76 -8.18
N VAL A 13 2.90 8.36 -7.16
CA VAL A 13 3.37 6.98 -7.04
C VAL A 13 2.11 6.13 -7.02
N SER A 14 1.83 5.48 -8.15
CA SER A 14 0.66 4.64 -8.29
C SER A 14 0.89 3.42 -7.40
N LEU A 15 0.37 3.46 -6.17
CA LEU A 15 0.39 2.34 -5.23
C LEU A 15 -0.57 1.20 -5.67
N ASN A 16 -0.77 1.01 -6.97
CA ASN A 16 -1.61 -0.03 -7.53
C ASN A 16 -0.90 -1.37 -7.47
N ILE A 17 -1.52 -2.31 -6.76
CA ILE A 17 -1.04 -3.69 -6.67
C ILE A 17 -1.39 -4.38 -7.98
N ASN A 18 -0.42 -5.01 -8.65
CA ASN A 18 -0.72 -5.98 -9.68
C ASN A 18 -1.33 -7.22 -9.02
N VAL A 19 -2.66 -7.27 -8.97
CA VAL A 19 -3.43 -8.30 -8.24
C VAL A 19 -3.06 -9.71 -8.71
N ARG A 20 -2.88 -9.92 -10.02
CA ARG A 20 -2.53 -11.23 -10.57
C ARG A 20 -1.17 -11.70 -10.06
N ASN A 21 -0.15 -10.84 -10.16
CA ASN A 21 1.19 -11.18 -9.70
C ASN A 21 1.24 -11.35 -8.18
N PHE A 22 0.53 -10.50 -7.43
CA PHE A 22 0.41 -10.64 -5.99
C PHE A 22 -0.18 -12.00 -5.61
N LEU A 23 -1.34 -12.36 -6.17
CA LEU A 23 -1.97 -13.64 -5.84
C LEU A 23 -1.12 -14.84 -6.23
N LYS A 24 -0.46 -14.79 -7.39
CA LYS A 24 0.45 -15.85 -7.85
C LYS A 24 1.60 -16.06 -6.86
N TRP A 25 2.37 -15.01 -6.58
CA TRP A 25 3.56 -15.13 -5.73
C TRP A 25 3.23 -15.39 -4.26
N THR A 26 2.18 -14.77 -3.72
CA THR A 26 1.74 -15.01 -2.34
C THR A 26 1.18 -16.42 -2.17
N SER A 27 0.49 -16.98 -3.16
CA SER A 27 0.03 -18.37 -3.12
C SER A 27 1.21 -19.36 -3.16
N VAL A 28 2.22 -19.08 -4.00
CA VAL A 28 3.46 -19.89 -4.07
C VAL A 28 4.21 -19.85 -2.75
N ALA A 29 4.42 -18.66 -2.16
CA ALA A 29 5.08 -18.52 -0.87
C ALA A 29 4.32 -19.29 0.24
N ASN A 30 3.00 -19.11 0.33
CA ASN A 30 2.17 -19.85 1.29
C ASN A 30 2.32 -21.37 1.16
N ARG A 31 2.48 -21.89 -0.07
CA ARG A 31 2.65 -23.32 -0.32
C ARG A 31 4.04 -23.81 0.06
N ILE A 32 5.08 -23.01 -0.14
CA ILE A 32 6.45 -23.33 0.29
C ILE A 32 6.50 -23.42 1.83
N ASP A 33 5.91 -22.43 2.51
CA ASP A 33 5.90 -22.37 3.97
C ASP A 33 4.97 -23.42 4.60
N ASN A 34 3.94 -23.85 3.86
CA ASN A 34 2.93 -24.79 4.33
C ASN A 34 2.65 -25.86 3.26
N PRO A 35 3.56 -26.84 3.07
CA PRO A 35 3.47 -27.82 1.99
C PRO A 35 2.23 -28.74 2.08
N HIS A 36 1.62 -28.83 3.26
CA HIS A 36 0.41 -29.61 3.52
C HIS A 36 -0.88 -28.90 3.05
N LEU A 37 -0.84 -27.61 2.72
CA LEU A 37 -2.00 -26.88 2.24
C LEU A 37 -2.27 -27.15 0.75
N SER A 38 -3.54 -27.34 0.42
CA SER A 38 -3.99 -27.41 -0.97
C SER A 38 -3.82 -26.07 -1.69
N HIS A 39 -3.74 -26.11 -3.02
CA HIS A 39 -3.69 -24.91 -3.85
C HIS A 39 -4.84 -23.93 -3.56
N VAL A 40 -6.06 -24.45 -3.33
CA VAL A 40 -7.23 -23.64 -3.00
C VAL A 40 -7.06 -22.92 -1.65
N GLN A 41 -6.50 -23.59 -0.64
CA GLN A 41 -6.21 -22.96 0.65
C GLN A 41 -5.13 -21.87 0.52
N CYS A 42 -4.05 -22.12 -0.24
CA CYS A 42 -3.02 -21.11 -0.50
C CYS A 42 -3.59 -19.88 -1.23
N MET A 43 -4.48 -20.08 -2.19
CA MET A 43 -5.16 -18.98 -2.88
C MET A 43 -6.09 -18.19 -1.94
N LYS A 44 -6.85 -18.88 -1.07
CA LYS A 44 -7.69 -18.23 -0.05
C LYS A 44 -6.84 -17.40 0.92
N ASN A 45 -5.66 -17.88 1.31
CA ASN A 45 -4.73 -17.13 2.15
C ASN A 45 -4.17 -15.91 1.39
N ALA A 46 -3.77 -16.07 0.14
CA ALA A 46 -3.31 -14.96 -0.70
C ALA A 46 -4.38 -13.86 -0.88
N LEU A 47 -5.66 -14.23 -0.99
CA LEU A 47 -6.77 -13.28 -1.02
C LEU A 47 -6.94 -12.51 0.30
N LYS A 48 -6.77 -13.19 1.44
CA LYS A 48 -6.80 -12.53 2.76
C LYS A 48 -5.66 -11.52 2.91
N GLU A 49 -4.45 -11.89 2.50
CA GLU A 49 -3.30 -10.99 2.50
C GLU A 49 -3.49 -9.80 1.55
N LEU A 50 -4.06 -10.03 0.36
CA LEU A 50 -4.40 -8.95 -0.57
C LEU A 50 -5.38 -7.95 0.04
N LYS A 51 -6.38 -8.44 0.80
CA LYS A 51 -7.34 -7.58 1.50
C LYS A 51 -6.64 -6.73 2.55
N LYS A 52 -5.76 -7.32 3.37
CA LYS A 52 -4.95 -6.59 4.37
C LYS A 52 -4.09 -5.51 3.72
N GLU A 53 -3.40 -5.84 2.63
CA GLU A 53 -2.58 -4.88 1.88
C GLU A 53 -3.38 -3.72 1.29
N LYS A 54 -4.56 -4.00 0.74
CA LYS A 54 -5.47 -2.94 0.26
C LYS A 54 -5.92 -2.02 1.39
N MET A 55 -6.26 -2.57 2.55
CA MET A 55 -6.66 -1.79 3.72
C MET A 55 -5.51 -0.91 4.22
N LEU A 56 -4.31 -1.47 4.38
CA LEU A 56 -3.11 -0.74 4.77
C LEU A 56 -2.82 0.42 3.83
N ARG A 57 -2.80 0.18 2.51
CA ARG A 57 -2.54 1.23 1.52
C ARG A 57 -3.60 2.33 1.51
N SER A 58 -4.86 1.96 1.70
CA SER A 58 -5.96 2.93 1.85
C SER A 58 -5.76 3.80 3.08
N PHE A 59 -5.44 3.18 4.22
CA PHE A 59 -5.15 3.86 5.47
C PHE A 59 -3.97 4.82 5.32
N ILE A 60 -2.83 4.37 4.79
CA ILE A 60 -1.64 5.21 4.58
C ILE A 60 -1.99 6.41 3.73
N ARG A 61 -2.69 6.23 2.59
CA ARG A 61 -3.08 7.35 1.72
C ARG A 61 -3.94 8.38 2.45
N SER A 62 -4.95 7.92 3.17
CA SER A 62 -5.85 8.80 3.93
C SER A 62 -5.09 9.55 5.03
N LYS A 63 -4.32 8.82 5.84
CA LYS A 63 -3.60 9.36 6.99
C LYS A 63 -2.45 10.28 6.57
N THR A 64 -1.73 9.95 5.51
CA THR A 64 -0.67 10.80 4.95
C THR A 64 -1.23 12.13 4.47
N ARG A 65 -2.41 12.15 3.84
CA ARG A 65 -3.11 13.39 3.47
C ARG A 65 -3.49 14.20 4.71
N GLU A 66 -4.06 13.56 5.72
CA GLU A 66 -4.42 14.21 6.98
C GLU A 66 -3.19 14.86 7.66
N ILE A 67 -2.09 14.11 7.78
CA ILE A 67 -0.85 14.60 8.40
C ILE A 67 -0.25 15.75 7.59
N LYS A 68 -0.21 15.65 6.25
CA LYS A 68 0.31 16.72 5.39
C LYS A 68 -0.51 18.00 5.51
N ASN A 69 -1.83 17.88 5.66
CA ASN A 69 -2.70 19.04 5.86
C ASN A 69 -2.46 19.70 7.23
N LYS A 70 -2.21 18.91 8.28
CA LYS A 70 -1.91 19.42 9.64
C LYS A 70 -0.49 19.95 9.79
N HIS A 71 0.46 19.36 9.08
CA HIS A 71 1.88 19.70 9.10
C HIS A 71 2.39 19.91 7.67
N PRO A 72 2.13 21.08 7.05
CA PRO A 72 2.49 21.34 5.65
C PRO A 72 3.99 21.24 5.36
N TYR A 73 4.83 21.42 6.38
CA TYR A 73 6.29 21.33 6.28
C TYR A 73 6.82 19.88 6.23
N TYR A 74 6.03 18.88 6.63
CA TYR A 74 6.47 17.48 6.53
C TYR A 74 6.55 17.02 5.08
N THR A 75 7.63 16.32 4.76
CA THR A 75 7.78 15.63 3.49
C THR A 75 6.79 14.47 3.38
N ALA A 76 6.49 14.04 2.15
CA ALA A 76 5.63 12.88 1.94
C ALA A 76 6.18 11.62 2.63
N ALA A 77 7.50 11.45 2.67
CA ALA A 77 8.17 10.32 3.32
C ALA A 77 7.95 10.32 4.84
N GLU A 78 8.05 11.49 5.49
CA GLU A 78 7.77 11.63 6.93
C GLU A 78 6.30 11.34 7.23
N CYS A 79 5.37 11.87 6.43
CA CYS A 79 3.96 11.58 6.59
C CYS A 79 3.67 10.07 6.46
N VAL A 80 4.30 9.36 5.51
CA VAL A 80 4.15 7.90 5.38
C VAL A 80 4.72 7.17 6.60
N LYS A 81 5.90 7.55 7.10
CA LYS A 81 6.49 6.95 8.32
C LYS A 81 5.57 7.10 9.53
N LEU A 82 4.97 8.29 9.69
CA LEU A 82 4.00 8.56 10.75
C LEU A 82 2.72 7.73 10.57
N SER A 83 2.15 7.69 9.36
CA SER A 83 1.00 6.83 9.04
C SER A 83 1.29 5.36 9.37
N MET A 84 2.46 4.84 8.99
CA MET A 84 2.86 3.46 9.30
C MET A 84 2.99 3.21 10.81
N ARG A 85 3.48 4.18 11.57
CA ARG A 85 3.57 4.08 13.03
C ARG A 85 2.18 4.00 13.67
N GLU A 86 1.23 4.80 13.20
CA GLU A 86 -0.15 4.77 13.69
C GLU A 86 -0.85 3.44 13.36
N TRP A 87 -0.66 2.91 12.14
CA TRP A 87 -1.22 1.60 11.77
C TRP A 87 -0.76 0.47 12.69
N ARG A 88 0.52 0.46 13.07
CA ARG A 88 1.11 -0.51 14.00
C ARG A 88 0.64 -0.38 15.44
N LYS A 89 0.03 0.74 15.83
CA LYS A 89 -0.60 0.88 17.15
C LYS A 89 -2.02 0.31 17.17
N MET A 90 -2.65 0.23 16.00
CA MET A 90 -4.03 -0.23 15.85
C MET A 90 -4.14 -1.74 15.62
N ASN A 91 -3.04 -2.42 15.26
CA ASN A 91 -2.96 -3.85 14.96
C ASN A 91 -1.73 -4.44 15.64
#